data_AF-A0A069J0G1-F1
#
_entry.id   AF-A0A069J0G1-F1
#
_cell.length_a   1.000
_cell.length_b   1.000
_cell.length_c   1.000
_cell.angle_alpha   90.00
_cell.angle_beta   90.00
_cell.angle_gamma   90.00
#
_symmetry.space_group_name_H-M   'P 1'
#
loop_
_entity.id
_entity.type
_entity.pdbx_description
1 polymer ?
#
loop_
_entity_poly.entity_id
_entity_poly.type
_entity_poly.pdbx_seq_one_letter_code
_entity_poly.pdbx_strand_id
1 'polypeptide(L)' 'MRPYDLTLDEMLADPMVRQLMDRDGVAEAQVRRLSEHVRRRRGPGLGPTSGSGFAVRYDVVAPEPQNFAD' A
#
# COMPACT_ATOMS: atom_id res chain seq x y z
N MET A 1 1.56 -0.83 -19.62
CA MET A 1 1.80 -0.46 -18.21
C MET A 1 1.07 -1.48 -17.34
N ARG A 2 1.78 -2.25 -16.50
CA ARG A 2 1.11 -3.09 -15.51
C ARG A 2 0.50 -2.14 -14.46
N PRO A 3 -0.67 -2.44 -13.87
CA PRO A 3 -1.28 -1.58 -12.84
C PRO A 3 -0.43 -1.40 -11.57
N TYR A 4 0.72 -2.07 -11.46
CA TYR A 4 1.62 -2.04 -10.31
C TYR A 4 2.90 -1.21 -10.52
N ASP A 5 3.06 -0.56 -11.68
CA ASP A 5 4.19 0.34 -11.95
C ASP A 5 3.89 1.80 -11.55
N LEU A 6 3.01 2.03 -10.56
CA LEU A 6 2.73 3.37 -10.07
C LEU A 6 3.79 3.78 -9.04
N THR A 7 4.37 4.95 -9.24
CA THR A 7 5.29 5.53 -8.25
C THR A 7 4.53 6.00 -7.01
N LEU A 8 5.23 6.11 -5.88
CA LEU A 8 4.62 6.61 -4.64
C LEU A 8 4.05 8.02 -4.82
N ASP A 9 4.71 8.89 -5.60
CA ASP A 9 4.23 10.25 -5.84
C ASP A 9 2.94 10.27 -6.66
N GLU A 10 2.83 9.40 -7.67
CA GLU A 10 1.59 9.23 -8.44
C GLU A 10 0.46 8.67 -7.58
N MET A 11 0.74 7.74 -6.65
CA MET A 11 -0.26 7.24 -5.71
C MET A 11 -0.76 8.35 -4.77
N LEU A 12 0.14 9.17 -4.24
CA LEU A 12 -0.21 10.25 -3.31
C LEU A 12 -0.90 11.43 -4.01
N ALA A 13 -0.76 11.55 -5.33
CA ALA A 13 -1.48 12.53 -6.14
C ALA A 13 -2.95 12.14 -6.36
N ASP A 14 -3.32 10.87 -6.17
CA ASP A 14 -4.70 10.40 -6.35
C ASP A 14 -5.61 10.92 -5.20
N PRO A 15 -6.70 11.65 -5.52
CA PRO A 15 -7.61 12.18 -4.51
C PRO A 15 -8.29 11.10 -3.66
N MET A 16 -8.54 9.91 -4.22
CA MET A 16 -9.12 8.80 -3.50
C MET A 16 -8.14 8.28 -2.43
N VAL A 17 -6.85 8.19 -2.77
CA VAL A 17 -5.80 7.80 -1.80
C VAL A 17 -5.71 8.81 -0.66
N ARG A 18 -5.77 10.11 -0.96
CA ARG A 18 -5.75 11.16 0.07
C ARG A 18 -6.96 11.11 1.00
N GLN A 19 -8.15 10.83 0.46
CA GLN A 19 -9.37 10.63 1.27
C GLN A 19 -9.25 9.42 2.19
N LEU A 20 -8.70 8.30 1.70
CA LEU A 20 -8.47 7.11 2.50
C LEU A 20 -7.46 7.39 3.62
N MET A 21 -6.38 8.11 3.31
CA MET A 21 -5.38 8.50 4.31
C MET A 21 -5.97 9.38 5.40
N ASP A 22 -6.80 10.36 5.04
CA ASP A 22 -7.47 11.22 6.02
C ASP A 22 -8.43 10.43 6.91
N ARG A 23 -9.25 9.56 6.31
CA ARG A 23 -10.16 8.65 7.03
C ARG A 23 -9.41 7.75 8.01
N ASP A 24 -8.25 7.24 7.61
CA ASP A 24 -7.45 6.29 8.38
C ASP A 24 -6.44 7.00 9.32
N GLY A 25 -6.41 8.34 9.34
CA GLY A 25 -5.50 9.14 10.19
C GLY A 25 -4.03 9.06 9.79
N VAL A 26 -3.73 8.78 8.53
CA VAL A 26 -2.37 8.61 8.00
C VAL A 26 -1.87 9.93 7.40
N ALA A 27 -0.82 10.50 7.99
CA ALA A 27 -0.21 11.70 7.43
C ALA A 27 0.74 11.36 6.27
N GLU A 28 0.65 12.12 5.16
CA GLU A 28 1.53 11.98 3.99
C GLU A 28 3.02 12.03 4.35
N ALA A 29 3.40 12.90 5.28
CA ALA A 29 4.76 13.01 5.78
C ALA A 29 5.29 11.70 6.42
N GLN A 30 4.43 10.93 7.09
CA GLN A 30 4.81 9.65 7.69
C GLN A 30 5.11 8.60 6.61
N VAL A 31 4.27 8.54 5.56
CA VAL A 31 4.45 7.65 4.42
C VAL A 31 5.75 7.96 3.68
N ARG A 32 6.01 9.25 3.43
CA ARG A 32 7.25 9.70 2.75
C ARG A 32 8.50 9.35 3.57
N ARG A 33 8.49 9.62 4.88
CA ARG A 33 9.61 9.24 5.78
C ARG A 33 9.85 7.74 5.80
N LEU A 34 8.78 6.94 5.82
CA LEU A 34 8.90 5.48 5.77
C LEU A 34 9.49 5.00 4.45
N SER A 35 9.02 5.53 3.32
CA SER A 35 9.54 5.22 1.98
C SER A 35 11.03 5.52 1.89
N GLU A 36 11.44 6.70 2.36
CA GLU A 36 12.84 7.08 2.40
C GLU A 36 13.67 6.15 3.29
N HIS A 37 13.16 5.81 4.47
CA HIS A 37 13.81 4.90 5.40
C HIS A 37 14.01 3.50 4.80
N VAL A 38 12.99 2.97 4.12
CA VAL A 38 13.05 1.69 3.40
C VAL A 38 14.08 1.77 2.27
N ARG A 39 14.09 2.86 1.51
CA ARG A 39 15.05 3.08 0.42
C ARG A 39 16.49 3.12 0.93
N ARG A 40 16.74 3.82 2.05
CA ARG A 40 18.05 3.88 2.70
C ARG A 40 18.49 2.51 3.21
N ARG A 41 17.58 1.71 3.77
CA ARG A 41 17.87 0.35 4.27
C ARG A 41 18.12 -0.67 3.16
N ARG A 42 17.53 -0.50 1.98
CA ARG A 42 17.73 -1.40 0.83
C ARG A 42 19.12 -1.27 0.17
N GLY A 43 19.90 -0.23 0.50
CA GLY A 43 21.24 -0.01 -0.05
C GLY A 43 21.25 0.18 -1.57
N PRO A 44 22.42 0.47 -2.19
CA PRO A 44 22.53 0.70 -3.65
C PRO A 44 22.34 -0.55 -4.53
N GLY A 45 22.00 -1.72 -3.96
CA GLY A 45 22.14 -3.03 -4.61
C GLY A 45 20.85 -3.70 -5.08
N LEU A 46 19.68 -3.14 -4.80
CA LEU A 46 18.41 -3.64 -5.34
C LEU A 46 17.85 -2.58 -6.28
N GLY A 47 18.28 -2.66 -7.55
CA GLY A 47 17.53 -2.06 -8.66
C GLY A 47 16.08 -2.53 -8.65
N PRO A 48 15.18 -1.91 -9.45
CA PRO A 48 13.78 -2.31 -9.48
C PRO A 48 13.71 -3.80 -9.82
N THR A 49 13.52 -4.64 -8.82
CA THR A 49 13.17 -6.03 -9.04
C THR A 49 11.75 -5.98 -9.58
N SER A 50 11.64 -5.93 -10.91
CA SER A 50 10.48 -6.45 -11.62
C SER A 50 10.20 -7.83 -11.01
N GLY A 51 9.22 -7.93 -10.10
CA GLY A 51 8.82 -9.19 -9.50
C GLY A 51 9.13 -9.45 -8.03
N SER A 52 9.30 -8.44 -7.16
CA SER A 52 9.18 -8.67 -5.71
C SER A 52 7.85 -8.14 -5.19
N GLY A 53 6.83 -8.98 -5.30
CA GLY A 53 5.56 -8.75 -4.62
C GLY A 53 5.82 -8.62 -3.12
N PHE A 54 5.46 -7.47 -2.56
CA PHE A 54 5.10 -7.44 -1.15
C PHE A 54 3.91 -8.38 -1.00
N ALA A 55 4.17 -9.62 -0.57
CA ALA A 55 3.13 -10.55 -0.17
C ALA A 55 2.51 -10.03 1.13
N VAL A 56 1.66 -9.02 1.01
CA VAL A 56 0.71 -8.67 2.05
C VAL A 56 -0.32 -9.79 2.05
N ARG A 57 -0.20 -10.72 3.00
CA ARG A 57 -1.30 -11.62 3.32
C ARG A 57 -2.43 -10.74 3.87
N TYR A 58 -3.38 -10.41 3.01
CA TYR A 58 -4.71 -10.06 3.49
C TYR A 58 -5.34 -11.37 3.95
N ASP A 59 -5.30 -11.63 5.26
CA ASP A 59 -6.22 -12.60 5.83
C ASP A 59 -7.62 -12.00 5.67
N VAL A 60 -8.29 -12.35 4.58
CA VAL A 60 -9.71 -12.05 4.38
C VAL A 60 -10.45 -12.87 5.45
N VAL A 61 -10.84 -12.20 6.53
CA VAL A 61 -11.85 -12.73 7.45
C VAL A 61 -13.14 -12.85 6.64
N ALA A 62 -13.47 -14.07 6.22
CA ALA A 62 -14.75 -14.35 5.60
C ALA A 62 -15.86 -13.94 6.59
N PRO A 63 -16.86 -13.14 6.17
CA PRO A 63 -18.01 -12.90 7.04
C PRO A 63 -18.71 -14.23 7.28
N GLU A 64 -18.96 -14.56 8.55
CA GLU A 64 -19.72 -15.76 8.90
C GLU A 64 -21.06 -15.75 8.15
N PRO A 65 -21.49 -16.88 7.56
CA PRO A 65 -22.79 -16.95 6.92
C PRO A 65 -23.86 -16.74 8.00
N GLN A 66 -24.46 -15.55 8.01
CA GLN A 66 -25.65 -15.28 8.80
C GLN A 66 -26.76 -16.18 8.25
N ASN A 67 -27.05 -17.26 8.97
CA ASN A 67 -28.21 -18.11 8.72
C ASN A 67 -29.46 -17.26 8.95
N PHE A 68 -30.04 -16.76 7.86
CA PHE A 68 -31.42 -16.30 7.84
C PHE A 68 -32.31 -17.54 7.79
N ALA A 69 -32.71 -18.02 8.96
CA ALA A 69 -33.78 -19.01 9.09
C ALA A 69 -35.08 -18.26 9.45
N ASP A 70 -36.06 -18.37 8.55
CA ASP A 70 -37.48 -18.07 8.77
C ASP A 70 -38.15 -19.30 9.40
#